data_AF-T0XVK6-F1
#
_entry.id   AF-T0XVK6-F1
#
_cell.length_a   1.000
_cell.length_b   1.000
_cell.length_c   1.000
_cell.angle_alpha   90.00
_cell.angle_beta   90.00
_cell.angle_gamma   90.00
#
_symmetry.space_group_name_H-M   'P 1'
#
loop_
_entity.id
_entity.type
_entity.pdbx_description
1 polymer ?
#
loop_
_entity_poly.entity_id
_entity_poly.type
_entity_poly.pdbx_seq_one_letter_code
_entity_poly.pdbx_strand_id
1 'polypeptide(L)' 'LVKSTPRATKELYSILENEFTRKTLIIALRELSLDLNAIQPTHMRTANGYGLGYKLNPKLKDVIKGVQKSAKVIEGVRTG' A
#
# COMPACT_ATOMS: atom_id res chain seq x y z
N LEU A 1 -0.59 -9.27 -7.43
CA LEU A 1 -1.39 -8.02 -7.42
C LEU A 1 -0.83 -7.01 -6.39
N VAL A 2 0.42 -6.59 -6.53
CA VAL A 2 0.95 -5.41 -5.81
C VAL A 2 1.62 -4.56 -6.89
N LYS A 3 0.85 -3.66 -7.53
CA LYS A 3 1.40 -2.76 -8.53
C LYS A 3 2.49 -1.92 -7.85
N SER A 4 3.69 -1.90 -8.44
CA SER A 4 4.87 -1.22 -7.88
C SER A 4 4.80 0.30 -7.99
N THR A 5 3.73 0.83 -8.60
CA THR A 5 3.52 2.25 -8.84
C THR A 5 3.05 2.93 -7.57
N PRO A 6 3.68 4.05 -7.17
CA PRO A 6 3.18 4.88 -6.08
C PRO A 6 1.75 5.33 -6.33
N ARG A 7 0.99 5.51 -5.25
CA ARG A 7 -0.38 6.04 -5.32
C ARG A 7 -0.49 7.38 -4.61
N ALA A 8 -1.14 8.34 -5.23
CA ALA A 8 -1.45 9.63 -4.63
C ALA A 8 -2.53 9.47 -3.53
N THR A 9 -2.55 10.39 -2.57
CA THR A 9 -3.59 10.44 -1.52
C THR A 9 -5.00 10.43 -2.12
N LYS A 10 -5.22 11.14 -3.24
CA LYS A 10 -6.52 11.20 -3.92
C LYS A 10 -6.95 9.83 -4.45
N GLU A 11 -6.02 9.06 -4.99
CA GLU A 11 -6.30 7.70 -5.49
C GLU A 11 -6.60 6.74 -4.33
N LEU A 12 -5.83 6.84 -3.24
CA LEU A 12 -6.09 6.07 -2.03
C LEU A 12 -7.44 6.42 -1.42
N TYR A 13 -7.80 7.71 -1.42
CA TYR A 13 -9.11 8.17 -0.98
C TYR A 13 -10.22 7.58 -1.83
N SER A 14 -10.14 7.64 -3.16
CA SER A 14 -11.17 7.05 -4.04
C SER A 14 -11.40 5.54 -3.85
N ILE A 15 -10.41 4.82 -3.32
CA ILE A 15 -10.51 3.39 -3.06
C ILE A 15 -11.06 3.10 -1.65
N LEU A 16 -10.77 4.00 -0.70
CA LEU A 16 -11.09 3.86 0.72
C LEU A 16 -12.21 4.81 1.16
N GLU A 17 -12.93 5.41 0.20
CA GLU A 17 -13.84 6.54 0.39
C GLU A 17 -15.00 6.22 1.35
N ASN A 18 -15.36 4.94 1.49
CA ASN A 18 -16.40 4.47 2.42
C ASN A 18 -15.88 4.19 3.84
N GLU A 19 -14.56 4.10 4.03
CA GLU A 19 -13.92 3.71 5.29
C GLU A 19 -13.28 4.92 6.01
N PHE A 20 -12.96 5.98 5.26
CA PHE A 20 -12.26 7.15 5.79
C PHE A 20 -12.83 8.47 5.31
N THR A 21 -12.88 9.46 6.21
CA THR A 21 -12.92 10.87 5.82
C THR A 21 -11.54 11.30 5.30
N ARG A 22 -11.47 12.38 4.51
CA ARG A 22 -10.18 12.89 3.99
C ARG A 22 -9.18 13.16 5.11
N LYS A 23 -9.63 13.72 6.25
CA LYS A 23 -8.77 14.04 7.40
C LYS A 23 -8.23 12.77 8.06
N THR A 24 -9.09 11.78 8.30
CA THR A 24 -8.68 10.51 8.93
C THR A 24 -7.77 9.69 8.02
N LEU A 25 -7.97 9.73 6.70
CA LEU A 25 -7.04 9.09 5.76
C LEU A 25 -5.63 9.71 5.85
N ILE A 26 -5.52 11.04 5.90
CA ILE A 26 -4.21 11.71 6.00
C ILE A 26 -3.49 11.31 7.30
N ILE A 27 -4.21 11.24 8.42
CA ILE A 27 -3.65 10.80 9.70
C ILE A 27 -3.17 9.34 9.60
N ALA A 28 -4.00 8.44 9.06
CA ALA A 28 -3.65 7.04 8.89
C ALA A 28 -2.42 6.86 7.98
N LEU A 29 -2.32 7.60 6.87
CA LEU A 29 -1.14 7.56 6.00
C LEU A 29 0.11 8.08 6.69
N ARG A 30 -0.02 9.08 7.57
CA ARG A 30 1.08 9.60 8.37
C ARG A 30 1.57 8.55 9.37
N GLU A 31 0.66 7.91 10.12
CA GLU A 31 1.00 6.85 11.08
C GLU A 31 1.63 5.65 10.37
N LEU A 32 1.04 5.21 9.25
CA LEU A 32 1.59 4.14 8.42
C LEU A 32 2.99 4.46 7.88
N SER A 33 3.30 5.73 7.66
CA SER A 33 4.60 6.16 7.15
C SER A 33 5.64 6.38 8.23
N LEU A 34 5.30 7.11 9.29
CA LEU A 34 6.25 7.56 10.30
C LEU A 34 6.41 6.54 11.42
N ASP A 35 5.31 5.98 11.89
CA ASP A 35 5.31 5.15 13.09
C ASP A 35 5.49 3.67 12.73
N LEU A 36 4.79 3.21 11.69
CA LEU A 36 4.80 1.81 11.29
C LEU A 36 5.79 1.51 10.15
N ASN A 37 6.33 2.56 9.49
CA ASN A 37 7.22 2.44 8.33
C ASN A 37 6.68 1.43 7.28
N ALA A 38 5.35 1.32 7.16
CA ALA A 38 4.67 0.38 6.28
C ALA A 38 4.59 0.94 4.85
N ILE A 39 4.47 2.26 4.72
CA ILE A 39 4.50 2.98 3.45
C ILE A 39 5.58 4.05 3.47
N GLN A 40 6.04 4.46 2.30
CA GLN A 40 7.05 5.49 2.12
C GLN A 40 6.54 6.57 1.17
N PRO A 41 6.62 7.85 1.54
CA PRO A 41 6.35 8.95 0.63
C PRO A 41 7.40 8.93 -0.50
N THR A 42 6.95 9.21 -1.72
CA THR A 42 7.80 9.19 -2.91
C THR A 42 7.27 10.15 -3.95
N HIS A 43 8.17 10.70 -4.77
CA HIS A 43 7.77 11.45 -5.94
C HIS A 43 7.17 10.51 -6.99
N MET A 44 6.11 10.97 -7.65
CA MET A 44 5.44 10.27 -8.74
C MET A 44 5.14 11.24 -9.88
N ARG A 45 5.15 10.73 -11.12
CA ARG A 45 4.75 11.52 -12.29
C ARG A 45 3.22 11.59 -12.34
N THR A 46 2.68 12.79 -12.53
CA THR A 46 1.26 13.07 -12.68
C THR A 46 1.02 13.79 -14.01
N ALA A 47 -0.24 13.95 -14.39
CA ALA A 47 -0.62 14.72 -15.59
C ALA A 47 -0.10 16.17 -15.55
N ASN A 48 0.12 16.73 -14.36
CA ASN A 48 0.57 18.11 -14.14
C ASN A 48 2.08 18.20 -13.80
N GLY A 49 2.87 17.14 -14.04
CA GLY A 49 4.30 17.11 -13.74
C GLY A 49 4.66 16.11 -12.64
N TYR A 50 5.17 16.59 -11.51
CA TYR A 50 5.53 15.73 -10.37
C TYR A 50 4.59 15.96 -9.18
N GLY A 51 4.22 14.89 -8.50
CA GLY A 51 3.38 14.91 -7.31
C GLY A 51 3.92 13.99 -6.22
N LEU A 52 3.28 14.04 -5.06
CA LEU A 52 3.56 13.16 -3.92
C LEU A 52 2.65 11.93 -3.96
N GLY A 53 3.24 10.76 -3.81
CA GLY A 53 2.52 9.50 -3.63
C GLY A 53 3.15 8.65 -2.53
N TYR A 54 2.57 7.48 -2.33
CA TYR A 54 3.00 6.51 -1.34
C TYR A 54 3.28 5.17 -2.01
N LYS A 55 4.40 4.54 -1.65
CA LYS A 55 4.76 3.18 -2.02
C LYS A 55 4.81 2.30 -0.78
N LEU A 56 4.54 1.01 -0.92
CA LEU A 56 4.74 0.06 0.17
C LEU A 56 6.24 -0.07 0.50
N ASN A 57 6.58 -0.19 1.78
CA ASN A 57 7.94 -0.50 2.20
C ASN A 57 8.39 -1.84 1.58
N PRO A 58 9.57 -1.89 0.93
CA PRO A 58 10.09 -3.13 0.33
C PRO A 58 10.15 -4.31 1.30
N LYS A 59 10.54 -4.08 2.57
CA LYS A 59 10.60 -5.14 3.58
C LYS A 59 9.21 -5.73 3.84
N LEU A 60 8.21 -4.87 4.00
CA LEU A 60 6.82 -5.32 4.21
C LEU A 60 6.26 -6.03 2.97
N LYS A 61 6.62 -5.55 1.76
CA LYS A 61 6.28 -6.21 0.50
C LYS A 61 6.78 -7.65 0.45
N ASP A 62 8.00 -7.89 0.92
CA ASP A 62 8.60 -9.22 0.90
C ASP A 62 7.98 -10.15 1.96
N VAL A 63 7.64 -9.62 3.13
CA VAL A 63 6.85 -10.34 4.14
C VAL A 63 5.49 -10.78 3.57
N ILE A 64 4.75 -9.86 2.93
CA ILE A 64 3.44 -10.17 2.32
C ILE A 64 3.58 -11.26 1.25
N LYS A 65 4.60 -11.17 0.39
CA LYS A 65 4.87 -12.22 -0.62
C LYS A 65 5.18 -13.57 0.02
N GLY A 66 5.97 -13.57 1.11
CA GLY A 66 6.29 -14.77 1.87
C GLY A 66 5.04 -15.44 2.41
N VAL A 67 4.18 -14.67 3.10
CA VAL A 67 2.90 -15.16 3.63
C VAL A 67 1.99 -15.69 2.52
N GLN A 68 1.87 -14.97 1.40
CA GLN A 68 1.09 -15.41 0.24
C GLN A 68 1.61 -16.72 -0.37
N LYS A 69 2.94 -16.91 -0.43
CA LYS A 69 3.54 -18.15 -0.92
C LYS A 69 3.22 -19.31 0.03
N SER A 70 3.35 -19.10 1.33
CA SER A 70 3.02 -20.13 2.33
C SER A 70 1.54 -20.50 2.32
N ALA A 71 0.63 -19.53 2.20
CA ALA A 71 -0.80 -19.77 2.10
C ALA A 71 -1.13 -20.69 0.91
N LYS A 72 -0.56 -20.42 -0.26
CA LYS A 72 -0.74 -21.26 -1.46
C LYS A 72 -0.22 -22.68 -1.30
N VAL A 73 0.90 -22.86 -0.59
CA VAL A 73 1.43 -24.20 -0.31
C VAL A 73 0.47 -24.98 0.59
N ILE A 74 -0.06 -24.34 1.64
CA ILE A 74 -1.03 -24.98 2.55
C ILE A 74 -2.32 -25.33 1.82
N GLU A 75 -2.83 -24.43 0.97
CA GLU A 75 -4.01 -24.71 0.13
C GLU A 75 -3.78 -25.88 -0.82
N GLY A 76 -2.61 -25.95 -1.47
CA GLY A 76 -2.24 -27.04 -2.36
C GLY A 76 -2.09 -28.39 -1.66
N VAL A 77 -1.64 -28.40 -0.40
CA VAL A 77 -1.57 -29.63 0.43
C VAL A 77 -2.95 -30.07 0.92
N ARG A 78 -3.90 -29.15 1.09
CA ARG A 78 -5.26 -29.45 1.58
C ARG A 78 -6.23 -29.88 0.47
N THR A 79 -5.89 -29.61 -0.80
CA THR A 79 -6.70 -29.95 -1.98
C THR A 79 -6.10 -31.07 -2.83
N GLY A 80 -4.95 -31.62 -2.43
CA GLY A 80 -4.29 -32.79 -3.02
C GLY A 80 -4.54 -34.07 -2.24
#